data_AF-A0A133NJW4-F1
#
_entry.id   AF-A0A133NJW4-F1
#
_cell.length_a   1.000
_cell.length_b   1.000
_cell.length_c   1.000
_cell.angle_alpha   90.00
_cell.angle_beta   90.00
_cell.angle_gamma   90.00
#
_symmetry.space_group_name_H-M   'P 1'
#
loop_
_entity.id
_entity.type
_entity.pdbx_description
1 polymer ?
#
loop_
_entity_poly.entity_id
_entity_poly.type
_entity_poly.pdbx_seq_one_letter_code
_entity_poly.pdbx_strand_id
1 'polypeptide(L)'
;MDIIEKRRKIKEVSMKKYDVIVIGTGAGNILTDAALDSGLKVAQIEKDKFGGTCLTKGCIPTKVMVTAADMIRNNEEVHKIGVESQPMKINWEVLS
;
A
#
# COMPACT_ATOMS: atom_id res chain seq x y z
N MET A 1 6.52 -47.88 -22.04
CA MET A 1 5.62 -46.71 -22.24
C MET A 1 6.15 -45.62 -21.35
N ASP A 2 7.06 -44.83 -21.91
CA ASP A 2 8.14 -44.20 -21.16
C ASP A 2 7.69 -42.93 -20.43
N ILE A 3 8.16 -42.80 -19.20
CA ILE A 3 8.04 -41.63 -18.31
C ILE A 3 8.46 -40.32 -19.03
N ILE A 4 9.23 -40.44 -20.10
CA ILE A 4 9.71 -39.36 -20.97
C ILE A 4 8.55 -38.66 -21.71
N GLU A 5 7.52 -39.38 -22.19
CA GLU A 5 6.37 -38.74 -22.85
C GLU A 5 5.46 -37.99 -21.88
N LYS A 6 5.38 -38.45 -20.62
CA LYS A 6 4.57 -37.81 -19.59
C LYS A 6 5.13 -36.46 -19.15
N ARG A 7 6.45 -36.25 -19.27
CA ARG A 7 7.12 -34.94 -19.08
C ARG A 7 6.86 -33.96 -20.23
N ARG A 8 6.62 -34.46 -21.43
CA ARG A 8 6.35 -33.67 -22.65
C ARG A 8 4.96 -33.00 -22.64
N LYS A 9 4.11 -33.35 -21.66
CA LYS A 9 2.78 -32.76 -21.40
C LYS A 9 2.78 -31.72 -20.27
N ILE A 10 3.95 -31.30 -19.75
CA ILE A 10 4.03 -30.00 -19.08
C ILE A 10 3.92 -28.99 -20.22
N LYS A 11 2.72 -28.39 -20.37
CA LYS A 11 2.39 -27.37 -21.37
C LYS A 11 3.62 -26.53 -21.72
N GLU A 12 3.81 -26.28 -23.01
CA GLU A 12 4.69 -25.23 -23.50
C GLU A 12 4.30 -23.91 -22.82
N VAL A 13 4.88 -23.63 -21.65
CA VAL A 13 4.67 -22.40 -20.92
C VAL A 13 5.51 -21.37 -21.66
N SER A 14 4.87 -20.54 -22.47
CA SER A 14 5.55 -19.41 -23.11
C SER A 14 6.11 -18.52 -21.99
N MET A 15 7.44 -18.52 -21.83
CA MET A 15 8.11 -17.70 -20.83
C MET A 15 7.92 -16.23 -21.20
N LYS A 16 7.16 -15.48 -20.41
CA LYS A 16 7.01 -14.05 -20.63
C LYS A 16 8.33 -13.35 -20.32
N LYS A 17 8.86 -12.60 -21.28
CA LYS A 17 10.03 -11.73 -21.10
C LYS A 17 9.59 -10.33 -20.66
N TYR A 18 10.34 -9.76 -19.73
CA TYR A 18 10.20 -8.44 -19.14
C TYR A 18 11.59 -7.84 -18.98
N ASP A 19 11.69 -6.52 -19.07
CA ASP A 19 12.94 -5.78 -18.91
C ASP A 19 13.25 -5.53 -17.44
N VAL A 20 12.21 -5.35 -16.61
CA VAL A 20 12.31 -5.15 -15.16
C VAL A 20 11.28 -6.02 -14.44
N ILE A 21 11.70 -6.64 -13.33
CA ILE A 21 10.79 -7.35 -12.43
C ILE A 21 10.88 -6.69 -11.05
N VAL A 22 9.76 -6.14 -10.57
CA VAL A 22 9.63 -5.52 -9.26
C VAL A 22 8.89 -6.48 -8.33
N ILE A 23 9.53 -6.86 -7.22
CA ILE A 23 8.97 -7.78 -6.23
C ILE A 23 8.61 -6.97 -4.98
N GLY A 24 7.31 -6.91 -4.71
CA GLY A 24 6.70 -6.09 -3.66
C GLY A 24 6.32 -4.70 -4.16
N THR A 25 5.21 -4.20 -3.64
CA THR A 25 4.58 -2.91 -4.03
C THR A 25 4.58 -1.91 -2.88
N GLY A 26 5.58 -2.01 -2.00
CA GLY A 26 5.82 -1.05 -0.93
C GLY A 26 6.37 0.29 -1.43
N ALA A 27 7.03 1.04 -0.55
CA ALA A 27 7.54 2.37 -0.89
C ALA A 27 8.49 2.40 -2.11
N GLY A 28 9.22 1.30 -2.37
CA GLY A 28 10.09 1.16 -3.55
C GLY A 28 9.36 1.06 -4.89
N ASN A 29 8.02 0.95 -4.91
CA ASN A 29 7.23 0.84 -6.13
C ASN A 29 7.36 2.05 -7.06
N ILE A 30 7.89 3.18 -6.58
CA ILE A 30 8.24 4.35 -7.39
C ILE A 30 9.18 4.03 -8.57
N LEU A 31 9.96 2.95 -8.46
CA LEU A 31 10.85 2.50 -9.53
C LEU A 31 10.09 1.90 -10.72
N THR A 32 8.87 1.39 -10.50
CA THR A 32 8.00 0.91 -11.58
C THR A 32 7.65 2.05 -12.52
N ASP A 33 7.27 3.22 -11.98
CA ASP A 33 6.90 4.39 -12.78
C ASP A 33 8.06 4.86 -13.66
N ALA A 34 9.26 4.99 -13.07
CA ALA A 34 10.46 5.37 -13.83
C ALA A 34 10.81 4.37 -14.96
N ALA A 35 10.61 3.06 -14.73
CA ALA A 35 10.84 2.05 -15.75
C ALA A 35 9.79 2.11 -16.87
N LEU A 36 8.52 2.32 -16.52
CA LEU A 36 7.43 2.49 -17.50
C LEU A 36 7.61 3.75 -18.34
N ASP A 37 8.00 4.87 -17.73
CA ASP A 37 8.30 6.13 -18.42
C ASP A 37 9.47 6.00 -19.40
N SER A 38 10.39 5.06 -19.13
CA SER A 38 11.50 4.71 -20.03
C SER A 38 11.09 3.72 -21.15
N GLY A 39 9.80 3.38 -21.26
CA GLY A 39 9.28 2.45 -22.24
C GLY A 39 9.60 0.97 -21.97
N LEU A 40 10.07 0.65 -20.75
CA LEU A 40 10.44 -0.72 -20.39
C LEU A 40 9.20 -1.55 -20.04
N LYS A 41 9.22 -2.83 -20.39
CA LYS A 41 8.17 -3.76 -20.04
C LYS A 41 8.39 -4.32 -18.64
N VAL A 42 7.59 -3.85 -17.68
CA VAL A 42 7.74 -4.22 -16.26
C VAL A 42 6.78 -5.34 -15.85
N ALA A 43 7.27 -6.31 -15.09
CA ALA A 43 6.44 -7.21 -14.29
C ALA A 43 6.48 -6.79 -12.83
N GLN A 44 5.33 -6.60 -12.21
CA GLN A 44 5.23 -6.27 -10.80
C GLN A 44 4.51 -7.39 -10.06
N ILE A 45 5.06 -7.83 -8.93
CA ILE A 45 4.60 -9.00 -8.20
C ILE A 45 4.33 -8.58 -6.75
N GLU A 46 3.10 -8.73 -6.30
CA GLU A 46 2.69 -8.50 -4.91
C GLU A 46 2.01 -9.76 -4.38
N LYS A 47 2.29 -10.11 -3.13
CA LYS A 47 1.64 -11.22 -2.43
C LYS A 47 0.40 -10.77 -1.67
N ASP A 48 0.42 -9.55 -1.13
CA ASP A 48 -0.61 -9.01 -0.22
C ASP A 48 -1.32 -7.80 -0.85
N LYS A 49 -1.81 -6.87 -0.04
CA LYS A 49 -2.38 -5.60 -0.49
C LYS A 49 -1.33 -4.72 -1.16
N PHE A 50 -1.73 -4.11 -2.26
CA PHE A 50 -0.94 -3.11 -2.96
C PHE A 50 -0.55 -1.94 -2.04
N GLY A 51 0.64 -1.37 -2.22
CA GLY A 51 1.12 -0.21 -1.47
C GLY A 51 1.97 -0.57 -0.24
N GLY A 52 2.08 -1.87 0.05
CA GLY A 52 2.88 -2.40 1.16
C GLY A 52 2.53 -1.76 2.50
N THR A 53 3.49 -1.74 3.43
CA THR A 53 3.24 -1.34 4.83
C THR A 53 2.76 0.10 4.96
N CYS A 54 3.39 1.05 4.26
CA CYS A 54 3.12 2.49 4.43
C CYS A 54 1.63 2.82 4.21
N LEU A 55 1.08 2.34 3.10
CA LEU A 55 -0.32 2.60 2.74
C LEU A 55 -1.31 1.76 3.53
N THR A 56 -0.97 0.52 3.88
CA THR A 56 -1.97 -0.45 4.35
C THR A 56 -2.04 -0.59 5.87
N LYS A 57 -0.93 -0.39 6.58
CA LYS A 57 -0.82 -0.65 8.03
C LYS A 57 0.34 0.11 8.69
N GLY A 58 0.68 1.28 8.15
CA GLY A 58 1.85 2.06 8.57
C GLY A 58 1.54 3.54 8.56
N CYS A 59 2.41 4.33 7.93
CA CYS A 59 2.39 5.78 8.02
C CYS A 59 1.03 6.40 7.67
N ILE A 60 0.34 5.90 6.64
CA ILE A 60 -0.93 6.49 6.19
C ILE A 60 -2.05 6.27 7.23
N PRO A 61 -2.39 5.03 7.64
CA PRO A 61 -3.35 4.81 8.73
C PRO A 61 -2.96 5.52 10.03
N THR A 62 -1.66 5.51 10.38
CA THR A 62 -1.18 6.21 11.59
C THR A 62 -1.45 7.70 11.51
N LYS A 63 -1.19 8.35 10.36
CA LYS A 63 -1.39 9.80 10.24
C LYS A 63 -2.87 10.18 10.25
N VAL A 64 -3.76 9.34 9.73
CA VAL A 64 -5.22 9.52 9.86
C VAL A 64 -5.61 9.57 11.34
N MET A 65 -5.17 8.59 12.14
CA MET A 65 -5.47 8.54 13.57
C MET A 65 -4.85 9.71 14.35
N VAL A 66 -3.60 10.05 14.07
CA VAL A 66 -2.91 11.18 14.73
C VAL A 66 -3.62 12.50 14.41
N THR A 67 -4.12 12.68 13.18
CA THR A 67 -4.85 13.90 12.82
C THR A 67 -6.16 14.04 13.61
N ALA A 68 -6.89 12.95 13.81
CA ALA A 68 -8.07 12.95 14.68
C ALA A 68 -7.71 13.28 16.14
N ALA A 69 -6.61 12.72 16.65
CA ALA A 69 -6.11 13.03 17.99
C ALA A 69 -5.69 14.50 18.14
N ASP A 70 -5.01 15.07 17.13
CA ASP A 70 -4.61 16.47 17.10
C ASP A 70 -5.84 17.40 17.15
N MET A 71 -6.94 17.05 16.47
CA MET A 71 -8.19 17.82 16.53
C MET A 71 -8.78 17.87 17.95
N ILE A 72 -8.81 16.72 18.64
CA ILE A 72 -9.30 16.64 20.03
C ILE A 72 -8.43 17.48 20.95
N ARG A 73 -7.11 17.35 20.82
CA ARG A 73 -6.15 18.12 21.62
C ARG A 73 -6.29 19.62 21.40
N ASN A 74 -6.45 20.03 20.14
CA ASN A 74 -6.66 21.44 19.83
C ASN A 74 -7.99 21.95 20.42
N ASN A 75 -9.06 21.15 20.40
CA ASN A 75 -10.33 21.48 21.03
C ASN A 75 -10.20 21.68 22.54
N GLU A 76 -9.41 20.86 23.24
CA GLU A 76 -9.14 21.02 24.68
C GLU A 76 -8.44 22.34 25.01
N GLU A 77 -7.71 22.91 24.06
CA GLU A 77 -6.86 24.08 24.25
C GLU A 77 -7.55 25.41 23.89
N VAL A 78 -8.72 25.39 23.24
CA VAL A 78 -9.39 26.62 22.74
C VAL A 78 -9.86 27.58 23.85
N HIS A 79 -10.04 27.09 25.07
CA HIS A 79 -10.36 27.95 26.22
C HIS A 79 -9.28 29.00 26.48
N LYS A 80 -8.02 28.72 26.10
CA LYS A 80 -6.89 29.65 26.26
C LYS A 80 -7.02 30.91 25.40
N ILE A 81 -7.88 30.88 24.38
CA ILE A 81 -8.16 32.03 23.50
C ILE A 81 -9.57 32.61 23.73
N GLY A 82 -10.21 32.28 24.86
CA GLY A 82 -11.53 32.79 25.23
C GLY A 82 -12.69 32.15 24.47
N VAL A 83 -12.48 30.97 23.88
CA VAL A 83 -13.50 30.21 23.15
C VAL A 83 -13.97 29.03 24.01
N GLU A 84 -15.28 28.85 24.12
CA GLU A 84 -15.89 27.69 24.78
C GLU A 84 -16.04 26.52 23.80
N SER A 85 -15.81 25.28 24.27
CA SER A 85 -16.03 24.07 23.49
C SER A 85 -16.61 22.94 24.33
N GLN A 86 -17.10 21.90 23.65
CA GLN A 86 -17.55 20.66 24.29
C GLN A 86 -16.56 19.52 23.99
N PRO A 87 -16.44 18.50 24.87
CA PRO A 87 -15.60 17.35 24.60
C PRO A 87 -16.00 16.64 23.30
N MET A 88 -15.02 16.43 22.41
CA MET A 88 -15.23 15.68 21.17
C MET A 88 -15.31 14.17 21.46
N LYS A 89 -16.11 13.46 20.66
CA LYS A 89 -16.24 11.99 20.71
C LYS A 89 -15.72 11.38 19.42
N ILE A 90 -14.96 10.30 19.53
CA ILE A 90 -14.50 9.52 18.38
C ILE A 90 -15.57 8.51 18.00
N ASN A 91 -15.97 8.51 16.72
CA ASN A 91 -16.68 7.37 16.12
C ASN A 91 -15.64 6.44 15.49
N TRP A 92 -15.38 5.32 16.15
CA TRP A 92 -14.37 4.36 15.69
C TRP A 92 -14.76 3.66 14.40
N GLU A 93 -16.04 3.38 14.16
CA GLU A 93 -16.51 2.71 12.94
C GLU A 93 -16.25 3.53 11.67
N VAL A 94 -16.21 4.86 11.80
CA VAL A 94 -15.89 5.77 10.69
C VAL A 94 -14.39 6.01 10.56
N LEU A 95 -13.64 5.99 11.67
CA LEU A 95 -12.22 6.29 11.70
C LEU A 95 -11.33 5.09 11.30
N SER A 96 -11.78 3.85 11.56
CA SER A 96 -10.99 2.61 11.38
C SER A 96 -11.32 1.84 10.11
#